data_AF-A6MN94-F1
#
_entry.id   AF-A6MN94-F1
#
_cell.length_a   1.000
_cell.length_b   1.000
_cell.length_c   1.000
_cell.angle_alpha   90.00
_cell.angle_beta   90.00
_cell.angle_gamma   90.00
#
_symmetry.space_group_name_H-M   'P 1'
#
loop_
_entity.id
_entity.type
_entity.pdbx_description
1 polymer ?
#
loop_
_entity_poly.entity_id
_entity_poly.type
_entity_poly.pdbx_seq_one_letter_code
_entity_poly.pdbx_strand_id
1 'polypeptide(L)'
;MSEQGGQILKISANADAYRQNRPRRRRPLLRPDGGVDLEAVRLFLQLGRYREGEAALDQDPQPENPEWLRLKGWARWHLGDERGLLLVRKAASLARERAGWVWQDLGALLFRAGRWEEAEEALRRALDHFSAREDHLGRAWALHGLGVAHLHRGRTGWALRRAEEALAVVRAKSLGGFRSRVLVLLSSVHRARGELREALFRAEQAVAGRLDPDDRVVALRALGTTLRLLGKPAQGSEVLEEALELAGEGARRGAALAEMALCHLALGRKRLARRAAGEALELLDTHAPARARVLVALAELSRREGKEEGALALLQEARALGPYPLAEEALAFPELFALAETRELKLPRTRRAPERPRVRLEAGKVRRLWLGRREVPLEGSGKAFDLLLLLASEGPLTWREAALRLWGEDGPGVRERLHTTASRARDLLADREAVRWEGEVLRLDPERRWEAR
;
A
#
# COMPACT_ATOMS: atom_id res chain seq x y z
N MET A 1 32.54 -0.88 -25.61
CA MET A 1 32.95 -1.10 -24.20
C MET A 1 32.02 -0.30 -23.31
N SER A 2 31.58 -0.92 -22.21
CA SER A 2 30.61 -0.48 -21.18
C SER A 2 29.12 -0.56 -21.54
N GLU A 3 28.62 -1.79 -21.69
CA GLU A 3 27.27 -2.16 -21.22
C GLU A 3 27.36 -2.35 -19.69
N GLN A 4 26.68 -1.51 -18.91
CA GLN A 4 26.36 -1.80 -17.51
C GLN A 4 24.86 -2.14 -17.45
N GLY A 5 24.56 -3.40 -17.75
CA GLY A 5 23.25 -4.00 -17.49
C GLY A 5 23.04 -4.09 -15.98
N GLY A 6 21.95 -3.47 -15.50
CA GLY A 6 21.51 -3.60 -14.12
C GLY A 6 21.18 -5.06 -13.79
N GLN A 7 22.04 -5.69 -12.99
CA GLN A 7 21.76 -6.99 -12.40
C GLN A 7 20.62 -6.86 -11.41
N ILE A 8 19.41 -7.22 -11.86
CA ILE A 8 18.32 -7.60 -10.97
C ILE A 8 18.76 -8.91 -10.31
N LEU A 9 19.13 -8.84 -9.03
CA LEU A 9 19.46 -9.99 -8.20
C LEU A 9 18.28 -10.97 -8.24
N LYS A 10 18.45 -12.08 -8.97
CA LYS A 10 17.57 -13.26 -8.90
C LYS A 10 17.72 -13.88 -7.50
N ILE A 11 16.92 -13.41 -6.55
CA ILE A 11 16.79 -14.06 -5.24
C ILE A 11 15.82 -15.22 -5.45
N SER A 12 16.35 -16.43 -5.64
CA SER A 12 15.55 -17.64 -5.78
C SER A 12 14.66 -17.81 -4.55
N ALA A 13 13.35 -17.64 -4.72
CA ALA A 13 12.37 -17.91 -3.69
C ALA A 13 12.40 -19.41 -3.39
N ASN A 14 12.85 -19.76 -2.18
CA ASN A 14 12.87 -21.12 -1.66
C ASN A 14 11.42 -21.55 -1.35
N ALA A 15 10.66 -21.90 -2.39
CA ALA A 15 9.25 -22.30 -2.32
C ALA A 15 9.04 -23.61 -1.53
N ASP A 16 10.10 -24.42 -1.38
CA ASP A 16 10.02 -25.72 -0.71
C ASP A 16 10.15 -25.63 0.81
N ALA A 17 10.79 -24.59 1.35
CA ALA A 17 10.83 -24.35 2.79
C ALA A 17 9.46 -23.96 3.38
N TYR A 18 8.57 -23.37 2.57
CA TYR A 18 7.23 -22.96 3.03
C TYR A 18 6.19 -24.10 2.98
N ARG A 19 6.39 -25.12 2.13
CA ARG A 19 5.53 -26.33 2.15
C ARG A 19 5.68 -27.13 3.45
N GLN A 20 6.82 -27.02 4.12
CA GLN A 20 7.14 -27.79 5.33
C GLN A 20 6.52 -27.23 6.62
N ASN A 21 5.89 -26.05 6.57
CA ASN A 21 5.35 -25.36 7.77
C ASN A 21 3.81 -25.23 7.77
N ARG A 22 3.09 -26.20 7.19
CA ARG A 22 1.66 -26.38 7.50
C ARG A 22 1.56 -26.85 8.96
N PRO A 23 0.74 -26.22 9.83
CA PRO A 23 0.54 -26.74 11.18
C PRO A 23 0.06 -28.19 11.10
N ARG A 24 0.93 -29.08 11.58
CA ARG A 24 0.63 -30.49 11.84
C ARG A 24 -0.46 -30.51 12.93
N ARG A 25 -1.59 -31.16 12.63
CA ARG A 25 -2.85 -31.36 13.38
C ARG A 25 -3.97 -30.34 13.09
N ARG A 26 -5.03 -30.83 12.40
CA ARG A 26 -6.33 -30.15 12.25
C ARG A 26 -6.93 -29.98 13.65
N ARG A 27 -6.89 -28.77 14.23
CA ARG A 27 -7.71 -28.46 15.41
C ARG A 27 -9.18 -28.72 15.00
N PRO A 28 -9.92 -29.58 15.73
CA PRO A 28 -11.31 -29.83 15.38
C PRO A 28 -12.11 -28.54 15.53
N LEU A 29 -13.04 -28.29 14.60
CA LEU A 29 -13.92 -27.11 14.65
C LEU A 29 -15.00 -27.22 15.74
N LEU A 30 -15.23 -28.45 16.21
CA LEU A 30 -16.16 -28.78 17.27
C LEU A 30 -15.40 -29.36 18.46
N ARG A 31 -15.81 -28.98 19.65
CA ARG A 31 -15.33 -29.55 20.90
C ARG A 31 -15.99 -30.92 21.15
N PRO A 32 -15.45 -31.77 22.02
CA PRO A 32 -16.03 -33.09 22.31
C PRO A 32 -17.48 -33.07 22.81
N ASP A 33 -17.92 -31.94 23.39
CA ASP A 33 -19.29 -31.69 23.84
C ASP A 33 -20.24 -31.25 22.70
N GLY A 34 -19.76 -31.19 21.46
CA GLY A 34 -20.53 -30.75 20.29
C GLY A 34 -20.55 -29.24 20.07
N GLY A 35 -20.04 -28.44 21.01
CA GLY A 35 -20.02 -26.98 20.88
C GLY A 35 -18.94 -26.49 19.92
N VAL A 36 -19.19 -25.37 19.23
CA VAL A 36 -18.23 -24.83 18.26
C VAL A 36 -16.99 -24.24 18.96
N ASP A 37 -15.81 -24.47 18.39
CA ASP A 37 -14.56 -23.83 18.80
C ASP A 37 -14.31 -22.59 17.93
N LEU A 38 -14.70 -21.42 18.44
CA LEU A 38 -14.59 -20.15 17.70
C LEU A 38 -13.14 -19.78 17.34
N GLU A 39 -12.14 -20.23 18.12
CA GLU A 39 -10.74 -19.98 17.79
C GLU A 39 -10.29 -20.89 16.63
N ALA A 40 -10.71 -22.15 16.63
CA ALA A 40 -10.49 -23.06 15.51
C ALA A 40 -11.15 -22.54 14.23
N VAL A 41 -12.40 -22.06 14.33
CA VAL A 41 -13.11 -21.42 13.22
C VAL A 41 -12.33 -20.22 12.71
N ARG A 42 -11.88 -19.31 13.59
CA ARG A 42 -11.09 -18.13 13.18
C ARG A 42 -9.85 -18.53 12.36
N LEU A 43 -9.11 -19.54 12.81
CA LEU A 43 -7.94 -20.06 12.08
C LEU A 43 -8.32 -20.64 10.71
N PHE A 44 -9.46 -21.34 10.60
CA PHE A 44 -9.95 -21.83 9.32
C PHE A 44 -10.34 -20.70 8.36
N LEU A 45 -11.01 -19.66 8.86
CA LEU A 45 -11.36 -18.50 8.03
C LEU A 45 -10.11 -17.75 7.56
N GLN A 46 -9.05 -17.65 8.38
CA GLN A 46 -7.76 -17.10 7.97
C GLN A 46 -7.11 -17.90 6.84
N LEU A 47 -7.36 -19.20 6.78
CA LEU A 47 -6.93 -20.08 5.69
C LEU A 47 -7.87 -20.07 4.47
N GLY A 48 -8.88 -19.20 4.45
CA GLY A 48 -9.85 -19.10 3.36
C GLY A 48 -10.89 -20.23 3.34
N ARG A 49 -10.97 -21.06 4.39
CA ARG A 49 -11.90 -22.21 4.48
C ARG A 49 -13.26 -21.76 5.00
N TYR A 50 -13.88 -20.82 4.27
CA TYR A 50 -15.10 -20.14 4.69
C TYR A 50 -16.29 -21.09 4.79
N ARG A 51 -16.48 -22.02 3.84
CA ARG A 51 -17.58 -23.01 3.86
C ARG A 51 -17.54 -23.91 5.09
N GLU A 52 -16.35 -24.43 5.42
CA GLU A 52 -16.18 -25.33 6.56
C GLU A 52 -16.37 -24.59 7.90
N GLY A 53 -15.82 -23.38 8.00
CA GLY A 53 -16.04 -22.52 9.17
C GLY A 53 -17.52 -22.15 9.34
N GLU A 54 -18.22 -21.80 8.24
CA GLU A 54 -19.65 -21.51 8.28
C GLU A 54 -20.47 -22.71 8.75
N ALA A 55 -20.21 -23.89 8.18
CA ALA A 55 -20.92 -25.12 8.52
C ALA A 55 -20.69 -25.56 9.97
N ALA A 56 -19.51 -25.30 10.54
CA ALA A 56 -19.28 -25.53 11.97
C ALA A 56 -20.07 -24.55 12.85
N LEU A 57 -20.17 -23.28 12.46
CA LEU A 57 -20.95 -22.28 13.18
C LEU A 57 -22.46 -22.56 13.15
N ASP A 58 -22.97 -23.22 12.09
CA ASP A 58 -24.39 -23.62 12.01
C ASP A 58 -24.78 -24.74 12.99
N GLN A 59 -23.80 -25.53 13.46
CA GLN A 59 -24.06 -26.64 14.39
C GLN A 59 -24.27 -26.18 15.83
N ASP A 60 -23.80 -24.98 16.17
CA ASP A 60 -23.97 -24.36 17.49
C ASP A 60 -24.26 -22.86 17.32
N PRO A 61 -25.52 -22.47 17.00
CA PRO A 61 -25.89 -21.08 16.76
C PRO A 61 -25.86 -20.23 18.04
N GLN A 62 -25.08 -19.15 18.02
CA GLN A 62 -24.95 -18.23 19.16
C GLN A 62 -25.26 -16.78 18.72
N PRO A 63 -26.54 -16.43 18.48
CA PRO A 63 -26.94 -15.17 17.82
C PRO A 63 -26.71 -13.90 18.66
N GLU A 64 -26.38 -14.05 19.96
CA GLU A 64 -26.04 -12.96 20.87
C GLU A 64 -24.54 -12.91 21.20
N ASN A 65 -23.74 -13.88 20.73
CA ASN A 65 -22.29 -13.88 20.93
C ASN A 65 -21.61 -13.01 19.84
N PRO A 66 -20.92 -11.91 20.20
CA PRO A 66 -20.28 -11.02 19.22
C PRO A 66 -19.22 -11.72 18.36
N GLU A 67 -18.42 -12.62 18.93
CA GLU A 67 -17.38 -13.31 18.16
C GLU A 67 -17.99 -14.35 17.19
N TRP A 68 -19.05 -15.05 17.60
CA TRP A 68 -19.79 -15.93 16.69
C TRP A 68 -20.39 -15.14 15.53
N LEU A 69 -21.08 -14.02 15.83
CA LEU A 69 -21.68 -13.14 14.81
C LEU A 69 -20.63 -12.60 13.84
N ARG A 70 -19.47 -12.17 14.36
CA ARG A 70 -18.34 -11.69 13.57
C ARG A 70 -17.83 -12.77 12.62
N LEU A 71 -17.52 -13.97 13.12
CA LEU A 71 -16.98 -15.07 12.31
C LEU A 71 -18.00 -15.58 11.29
N LYS A 72 -19.27 -15.72 11.69
CA LYS A 72 -20.37 -16.11 10.79
C LYS A 72 -20.56 -15.07 9.69
N GLY A 73 -20.59 -13.80 10.06
CA GLY A 73 -20.72 -12.70 9.11
C GLY A 73 -19.56 -12.62 8.13
N TRP A 74 -18.33 -12.81 8.61
CA TRP A 74 -17.14 -12.85 7.77
C TRP A 74 -17.18 -14.02 6.78
N ALA A 75 -17.53 -15.23 7.24
CA ALA A 75 -17.63 -16.40 6.39
C ALA A 75 -18.69 -16.20 5.30
N ARG A 76 -19.90 -15.76 5.66
CA ARG A 76 -20.99 -15.48 4.72
C ARG A 76 -20.63 -14.46 3.67
N TRP A 77 -20.00 -13.36 4.07
CA TRP A 77 -19.52 -12.34 3.13
C TRP A 77 -18.60 -12.94 2.06
N HIS A 78 -17.62 -13.75 2.48
CA HIS A 78 -16.65 -14.35 1.56
C HIS A 78 -17.22 -15.51 0.74
N LEU A 79 -18.43 -15.97 1.07
CA LEU A 79 -19.21 -16.93 0.29
C LEU A 79 -20.21 -16.26 -0.65
N GLY A 80 -20.23 -14.92 -0.69
CA GLY A 80 -21.12 -14.13 -1.56
C GLY A 80 -22.45 -13.72 -0.93
N ASP A 81 -22.68 -14.01 0.37
CA ASP A 81 -23.87 -13.54 1.09
C ASP A 81 -23.60 -12.20 1.79
N GLU A 82 -24.10 -11.12 1.19
CA GLU A 82 -23.98 -9.76 1.72
C GLU A 82 -24.64 -9.58 3.10
N ARG A 83 -25.57 -10.45 3.50
CA ARG A 83 -26.17 -10.44 4.85
C ARG A 83 -25.10 -10.67 5.93
N GLY A 84 -23.96 -11.25 5.57
CA GLY A 84 -22.80 -11.35 6.46
C GLY A 84 -22.37 -9.99 7.02
N LEU A 85 -22.49 -8.91 6.24
CA LEU A 85 -22.19 -7.55 6.70
C LEU A 85 -23.09 -7.11 7.86
N LEU A 86 -24.38 -7.51 7.85
CA LEU A 86 -25.32 -7.20 8.92
C LEU A 86 -24.94 -7.92 10.22
N LEU A 87 -24.46 -9.16 10.13
CA LEU A 87 -23.99 -9.92 11.28
C LEU A 87 -22.75 -9.29 11.91
N VAL A 88 -21.77 -8.88 11.08
CA VAL A 88 -20.57 -8.17 11.60
C VAL A 88 -20.94 -6.82 12.20
N ARG A 89 -21.93 -6.12 11.63
CA ARG A 89 -22.45 -4.87 12.22
C ARG A 89 -23.10 -5.11 13.59
N LYS A 90 -23.94 -6.15 13.72
CA LYS A 90 -24.53 -6.55 15.01
C LYS A 90 -23.43 -6.91 16.02
N ALA A 91 -22.43 -7.68 15.58
CA ALA A 91 -21.26 -8.02 16.40
C ALA A 91 -20.57 -6.76 16.94
N ALA A 92 -20.32 -5.76 16.07
CA ALA A 92 -19.66 -4.52 16.46
C ALA A 92 -20.45 -3.70 17.49
N SER A 93 -21.79 -3.74 17.44
CA SER A 93 -22.64 -3.08 18.45
C SER A 93 -22.67 -3.79 19.80
N LEU A 94 -22.43 -5.11 19.84
CA LEU A 94 -22.49 -5.91 21.06
C LEU A 94 -21.11 -6.10 21.72
N ALA A 95 -20.03 -6.04 20.93
CA ALA A 95 -18.69 -6.32 21.41
C ALA A 95 -18.20 -5.30 22.43
N ARG A 96 -17.86 -5.77 23.64
CA ARG A 96 -17.15 -5.00 24.68
C ARG A 96 -15.66 -5.35 24.68
N GLU A 97 -15.39 -6.66 24.73
CA GLU A 97 -14.05 -7.24 24.57
C GLU A 97 -13.69 -7.33 23.09
N ARG A 98 -12.41 -7.08 22.75
CA ARG A 98 -11.89 -7.07 21.36
C ARG A 98 -12.68 -6.19 20.37
N ALA A 99 -13.50 -5.27 20.87
CA ALA A 99 -14.34 -4.38 20.06
C ALA A 99 -13.57 -3.71 18.91
N GLY A 100 -12.32 -3.28 19.15
CA GLY A 100 -11.45 -2.69 18.11
C GLY A 100 -11.26 -3.59 16.88
N TRP A 101 -11.05 -4.90 17.09
CA TRP A 101 -10.90 -5.87 15.99
C TRP A 101 -12.23 -6.15 15.26
N VAL A 102 -13.36 -6.11 15.96
CA VAL A 102 -14.69 -6.24 15.32
C VAL A 102 -15.00 -5.02 14.46
N TRP A 103 -14.71 -3.82 14.97
CA TRP A 103 -14.85 -2.56 14.23
C TRP A 103 -13.88 -2.49 13.03
N GLN A 104 -12.66 -3.03 13.16
CA GLN A 104 -11.72 -3.20 12.04
C GLN A 104 -12.33 -4.04 10.92
N ASP A 105 -12.83 -5.22 11.26
CA ASP A 105 -13.40 -6.15 10.28
C ASP A 105 -14.64 -5.56 9.61
N LEU A 106 -15.51 -4.88 10.38
CA LEU A 106 -16.63 -4.15 9.83
C LEU A 106 -16.16 -3.08 8.83
N GLY A 107 -15.15 -2.30 9.19
CA GLY A 107 -14.55 -1.31 8.31
C GLY A 107 -14.01 -1.91 7.01
N ALA A 108 -13.33 -3.06 7.10
CA ALA A 108 -12.82 -3.78 5.94
C ALA A 108 -13.94 -4.30 5.02
N LEU A 109 -15.02 -4.87 5.58
CA LEU A 109 -16.17 -5.33 4.79
C LEU A 109 -16.92 -4.16 4.14
N LEU A 110 -17.15 -3.08 4.88
CA LEU A 110 -17.76 -1.86 4.34
C LEU A 110 -16.94 -1.27 3.19
N PHE A 111 -15.61 -1.29 3.34
CA PHE A 111 -14.71 -0.84 2.29
C PHE A 111 -14.85 -1.69 1.02
N ARG A 112 -14.89 -3.03 1.16
CA ARG A 112 -15.09 -3.95 0.02
C ARG A 112 -16.48 -3.81 -0.61
N ALA A 113 -17.48 -3.43 0.17
CA ALA A 113 -18.82 -3.09 -0.31
C ALA A 113 -18.91 -1.73 -1.01
N GLY A 114 -17.79 -0.98 -1.15
CA GLY A 114 -17.80 0.37 -1.72
C GLY A 114 -18.35 1.47 -0.79
N ARG A 115 -18.71 1.13 0.47
CA ARG A 115 -19.29 2.05 1.46
C ARG A 115 -18.19 2.76 2.26
N TRP A 116 -17.36 3.55 1.59
CA TRP A 116 -16.13 4.11 2.18
C TRP A 116 -16.39 5.10 3.32
N GLU A 117 -17.47 5.87 3.27
CA GLU A 117 -17.91 6.75 4.36
C GLU A 117 -18.14 5.98 5.66
N GLU A 118 -18.88 4.87 5.57
CA GLU A 118 -19.18 4.03 6.73
C GLU A 118 -17.96 3.22 7.18
N ALA A 119 -17.12 2.81 6.22
CA ALA A 119 -15.84 2.20 6.54
C ALA A 119 -14.97 3.14 7.38
N GLU A 120 -14.87 4.41 6.99
CA GLU A 120 -14.14 5.44 7.74
C GLU A 120 -14.66 5.56 9.18
N GLU A 121 -15.98 5.59 9.37
CA GLU A 121 -16.59 5.64 10.70
C GLU A 121 -16.27 4.40 11.55
N ALA A 122 -16.41 3.21 10.98
CA ALA A 122 -16.08 1.96 11.67
C ALA A 122 -14.59 1.89 12.05
N LEU A 123 -13.70 2.30 11.14
CA LEU A 123 -12.25 2.32 11.37
C LEU A 123 -11.83 3.38 12.42
N ARG A 124 -12.55 4.51 12.50
CA ARG A 124 -12.36 5.51 13.57
C ARG A 124 -12.70 4.92 14.94
N ARG A 125 -13.84 4.25 15.07
CA ARG A 125 -14.20 3.53 16.30
C ARG A 125 -13.19 2.45 16.67
N ALA A 126 -12.67 1.72 15.68
CA ALA A 126 -11.59 0.77 15.89
C ALA A 126 -10.34 1.45 16.48
N LEU A 127 -9.93 2.58 15.90
CA LEU A 127 -8.79 3.36 16.37
C LEU A 127 -8.96 3.84 17.81
N ASP A 128 -10.15 4.32 18.18
CA ASP A 128 -10.47 4.76 19.54
C ASP A 128 -10.32 3.60 20.54
N HIS A 129 -10.88 2.43 20.21
CA HIS A 129 -10.75 1.23 21.05
C HIS A 129 -9.31 0.75 21.21
N PHE A 130 -8.52 0.74 20.14
CA PHE A 130 -7.12 0.33 20.23
C PHE A 130 -6.26 1.35 20.97
N SER A 131 -6.59 2.63 20.85
CA SER A 131 -5.91 3.70 21.60
C SER A 131 -6.17 3.59 23.09
N ALA A 132 -7.42 3.35 23.50
CA ALA A 132 -7.79 3.15 24.90
C ALA A 132 -7.16 1.89 25.54
N ARG A 133 -6.76 0.90 24.72
CA ARG A 133 -6.14 -0.36 25.18
C ARG A 133 -4.64 -0.43 24.94
N GLU A 134 -4.02 0.65 24.45
CA GLU A 134 -2.61 0.69 24.05
C GLU A 134 -2.20 -0.42 23.05
N ASP A 135 -3.17 -0.93 22.26
CA ASP A 135 -2.92 -1.94 21.22
C ASP A 135 -2.28 -1.28 20.00
N HIS A 136 -0.94 -1.21 20.01
CA HIS A 136 -0.19 -0.56 18.94
C HIS A 136 -0.35 -1.22 17.57
N LEU A 137 -0.50 -2.56 17.53
CA LEU A 137 -0.72 -3.26 16.27
C LEU A 137 -2.11 -2.94 15.71
N GLY A 138 -3.15 -3.00 16.54
CA GLY A 138 -4.50 -2.60 16.19
C GLY A 138 -4.58 -1.14 15.73
N ARG A 139 -3.89 -0.21 16.43
CA ARG A 139 -3.79 1.20 16.02
C ARG A 139 -3.18 1.34 14.63
N ALA A 140 -2.09 0.62 14.34
CA ALA A 140 -1.46 0.65 13.02
C ALA A 140 -2.41 0.13 11.93
N TRP A 141 -3.16 -0.95 12.20
CA TRP A 141 -4.20 -1.46 11.30
C TRP A 141 -5.31 -0.44 11.03
N ALA A 142 -5.81 0.23 12.08
CA ALA A 142 -6.84 1.24 11.94
C ALA A 142 -6.38 2.48 11.17
N LEU A 143 -5.18 2.98 11.46
CA LEU A 143 -4.58 4.08 10.71
C LEU A 143 -4.35 3.72 9.24
N HIS A 144 -3.86 2.51 8.95
CA HIS A 144 -3.73 2.01 7.59
C HIS A 144 -5.08 1.95 6.87
N GLY A 145 -6.11 1.35 7.50
CA GLY A 145 -7.45 1.27 6.94
C GLY A 145 -8.06 2.65 6.65
N LEU A 146 -7.91 3.61 7.58
CA LEU A 146 -8.37 4.99 7.38
C LEU A 146 -7.63 5.66 6.21
N GLY A 147 -6.32 5.45 6.10
CA GLY A 147 -5.54 5.96 4.99
C GLY A 147 -6.00 5.40 3.65
N VAL A 148 -6.29 4.09 3.58
CA VAL A 148 -6.88 3.45 2.40
C VAL A 148 -8.26 4.06 2.09
N ALA A 149 -9.18 4.14 3.07
CA ALA A 149 -10.50 4.72 2.86
C ALA A 149 -10.44 6.17 2.35
N HIS A 150 -9.60 7.02 2.95
CA HIS A 150 -9.38 8.38 2.47
C HIS A 150 -8.80 8.43 1.06
N LEU A 151 -7.84 7.56 0.73
CA LEU A 151 -7.25 7.49 -0.60
C LEU A 151 -8.32 7.18 -1.65
N HIS A 152 -9.15 6.16 -1.41
CA HIS A 152 -10.23 5.77 -2.33
C HIS A 152 -11.30 6.85 -2.48
N ARG A 153 -11.52 7.69 -1.46
CA ARG A 153 -12.37 8.89 -1.53
C ARG A 153 -11.70 10.09 -2.21
N GLY A 154 -10.47 9.96 -2.72
CA GLY A 154 -9.72 11.05 -3.36
C GLY A 154 -9.11 12.06 -2.37
N ARG A 155 -9.17 11.79 -1.06
CA ARG A 155 -8.68 12.67 0.01
C ARG A 155 -7.19 12.42 0.30
N THR A 156 -6.34 12.61 -0.71
CA THR A 156 -4.91 12.21 -0.65
C THR A 156 -4.12 12.86 0.50
N GLY A 157 -4.46 14.09 0.91
CA GLY A 157 -3.82 14.74 2.06
C GLY A 157 -4.15 14.09 3.41
N TRP A 158 -5.39 13.65 3.59
CA TRP A 158 -5.80 12.88 4.78
C TRP A 158 -5.21 11.47 4.76
N ALA A 159 -5.19 10.83 3.58
CA ALA A 159 -4.56 9.53 3.39
C ALA A 159 -3.07 9.54 3.76
N LEU A 160 -2.35 10.58 3.33
CA LEU A 160 -0.93 10.76 3.66
C LEU A 160 -0.71 10.86 5.17
N ARG A 161 -1.48 11.73 5.86
CA ARG A 161 -1.37 11.89 7.32
C ARG A 161 -1.58 10.57 8.06
N ARG A 162 -2.65 9.84 7.73
CA ARG A 162 -2.95 8.55 8.38
C ARG A 162 -1.88 7.50 8.09
N ALA A 163 -1.33 7.47 6.88
CA ALA A 163 -0.25 6.56 6.53
C ALA A 163 1.08 6.92 7.23
N GLU A 164 1.40 8.20 7.39
CA GLU A 164 2.57 8.67 8.15
C GLU A 164 2.43 8.37 9.65
N GLU A 165 1.25 8.56 10.24
CA GLU A 165 0.94 8.15 11.62
C GLU A 165 1.10 6.63 11.81
N ALA A 166 0.58 5.81 10.87
CA ALA A 166 0.76 4.37 10.90
C ALA A 166 2.26 4.00 10.83
N LEU A 167 3.03 4.71 9.99
CA LEU A 167 4.47 4.49 9.82
C LEU A 167 5.24 4.82 11.11
N ALA A 168 4.84 5.88 11.82
CA ALA A 168 5.42 6.24 13.11
C ALA A 168 5.18 5.13 14.16
N VAL A 169 3.95 4.61 14.24
CA VAL A 169 3.60 3.52 15.18
C VAL A 169 4.42 2.26 14.91
N VAL A 170 4.50 1.78 13.66
CA VAL A 170 5.24 0.55 13.33
C VAL A 170 6.74 0.69 13.53
N ARG A 171 7.30 1.90 13.37
CA ARG A 171 8.71 2.20 13.63
C ARG A 171 9.02 2.15 15.12
N ALA A 172 8.19 2.81 15.93
CA ALA A 172 8.40 2.89 17.37
C ALA A 172 8.29 1.53 18.07
N LYS A 173 7.51 0.59 17.50
CA LYS A 173 7.22 -0.72 18.10
C LYS A 173 7.81 -1.90 17.34
N SER A 174 8.71 -1.64 16.39
CA SER A 174 9.42 -2.67 15.62
C SER A 174 8.50 -3.70 14.95
N LEU A 175 7.33 -3.26 14.47
CA LEU A 175 6.32 -4.11 13.83
C LEU A 175 6.68 -4.38 12.36
N GLY A 176 7.77 -5.14 12.16
CA GLY A 176 8.44 -5.32 10.86
C GLY A 176 7.53 -5.83 9.74
N GLY A 177 6.68 -6.83 10.02
CA GLY A 177 5.77 -7.38 9.01
C GLY A 177 4.69 -6.38 8.56
N PHE A 178 4.14 -5.59 9.48
CA PHE A 178 3.11 -4.61 9.14
C PHE A 178 3.67 -3.35 8.45
N ARG A 179 4.95 -3.04 8.66
CA ARG A 179 5.62 -1.88 8.04
C ARG A 179 5.50 -1.90 6.51
N SER A 180 5.66 -3.05 5.87
CA SER A 180 5.57 -3.13 4.41
C SER A 180 4.18 -2.78 3.87
N ARG A 181 3.10 -3.15 4.58
CA ARG A 181 1.72 -2.73 4.22
C ARG A 181 1.57 -1.21 4.24
N VAL A 182 2.09 -0.57 5.29
CA VAL A 182 2.09 0.90 5.40
C VAL A 182 2.91 1.55 4.28
N LEU A 183 4.05 0.96 3.90
CA LEU A 183 4.88 1.44 2.78
C LEU A 183 4.16 1.32 1.43
N VAL A 184 3.38 0.25 1.20
CA VAL A 184 2.52 0.12 0.01
C VAL A 184 1.45 1.21 -0.04
N LEU A 185 0.81 1.50 1.10
CA LEU A 185 -0.16 2.59 1.19
C LEU A 185 0.51 3.94 0.87
N LEU A 186 1.66 4.24 1.46
CA LEU A 186 2.41 5.47 1.15
C LEU A 186 2.78 5.56 -0.33
N SER A 187 3.26 4.46 -0.93
CA SER A 187 3.53 4.40 -2.36
C SER A 187 2.27 4.78 -3.17
N SER A 188 1.13 4.23 -2.80
CA SER A 188 -0.16 4.49 -3.45
C SER A 188 -0.64 5.94 -3.28
N VAL A 189 -0.48 6.50 -2.09
CA VAL A 189 -0.78 7.92 -1.82
C VAL A 189 0.12 8.83 -2.67
N HIS A 190 1.42 8.55 -2.74
CA HIS A 190 2.35 9.32 -3.54
C HIS A 190 2.07 9.23 -5.05
N ARG A 191 1.69 8.05 -5.57
CA ARG A 191 1.24 7.91 -6.97
C ARG A 191 0.01 8.78 -7.26
N ALA A 192 -1.01 8.73 -6.41
CA ALA A 192 -2.21 9.56 -6.55
C ALA A 192 -1.94 11.07 -6.44
N ARG A 193 -0.79 11.46 -5.89
CA ARG A 193 -0.32 12.86 -5.80
C ARG A 193 0.64 13.24 -6.94
N GLY A 194 0.96 12.30 -7.83
CA GLY A 194 1.95 12.48 -8.90
C GLY A 194 3.41 12.49 -8.43
N GLU A 195 3.68 12.14 -7.17
CA GLU A 195 5.00 12.09 -6.53
C GLU A 195 5.69 10.74 -6.81
N LEU A 196 5.90 10.42 -8.10
CA LEU A 196 6.22 9.06 -8.55
C LEU A 196 7.58 8.54 -8.07
N ARG A 197 8.58 9.41 -7.88
CA ARG A 197 9.91 9.01 -7.36
C ARG A 197 9.81 8.57 -5.90
N GLU A 198 9.06 9.31 -5.08
CA GLU A 198 8.79 8.90 -3.71
C GLU A 198 7.97 7.61 -3.66
N ALA A 199 6.97 7.49 -4.54
CA ALA A 199 6.19 6.27 -4.65
C ALA A 199 7.04 5.04 -4.95
N LEU A 200 8.04 5.20 -5.83
CA LEU A 200 8.97 4.13 -6.20
C LEU A 200 9.83 3.74 -5.00
N PHE A 201 10.42 4.72 -4.32
CA PHE A 201 11.23 4.50 -3.13
C PHE A 201 10.46 3.69 -2.07
N ARG A 202 9.21 4.06 -1.80
CA ARG A 202 8.35 3.36 -0.83
C ARG A 202 7.97 1.95 -1.29
N ALA A 203 7.68 1.75 -2.58
CA ALA A 203 7.36 0.44 -3.13
C ALA A 203 8.56 -0.52 -3.05
N GLU A 204 9.76 -0.06 -3.42
CA GLU A 204 10.99 -0.87 -3.33
C GLU A 204 11.30 -1.25 -1.87
N GLN A 205 11.13 -0.32 -0.93
CA GLN A 205 11.28 -0.62 0.49
C GLN A 205 10.25 -1.66 0.96
N ALA A 206 9.01 -1.59 0.47
CA ALA A 206 7.98 -2.57 0.83
C ALA A 206 8.35 -3.98 0.35
N VAL A 207 8.78 -4.12 -0.90
CA VAL A 207 9.18 -5.40 -1.53
C VAL A 207 10.42 -6.00 -0.86
N ALA A 208 11.38 -5.16 -0.46
CA ALA A 208 12.60 -5.60 0.25
C ALA A 208 12.32 -6.08 1.69
N GLY A 209 11.13 -5.82 2.24
CA GLY A 209 10.74 -6.30 3.56
C GLY A 209 10.48 -7.81 3.60
N ARG A 210 10.46 -8.37 4.82
CA ARG A 210 10.04 -9.75 5.04
C ARG A 210 8.51 -9.82 5.00
N LEU A 211 7.98 -10.38 3.93
CA LEU A 211 6.55 -10.47 3.65
C LEU A 211 6.10 -11.93 3.58
N ASP A 212 4.86 -12.17 4.01
CA ASP A 212 4.15 -13.38 3.59
C ASP A 212 3.82 -13.30 2.08
N PRO A 213 3.49 -14.43 1.43
CA PRO A 213 3.21 -14.44 -0.01
C PRO A 213 2.11 -13.47 -0.45
N ASP A 214 1.07 -13.28 0.37
CA ASP A 214 -0.08 -12.45 0.02
C ASP A 214 0.32 -10.97 0.03
N ASP A 215 1.04 -10.54 1.06
CA ASP A 215 1.59 -9.19 1.14
C ASP A 215 2.65 -8.94 0.06
N ARG A 216 3.44 -9.96 -0.30
CA ARG A 216 4.44 -9.86 -1.37
C ARG A 216 3.78 -9.56 -2.72
N VAL A 217 2.67 -10.23 -3.05
CA VAL A 217 1.87 -9.91 -4.26
C VAL A 217 1.43 -8.45 -4.26
N VAL A 218 0.93 -7.95 -3.12
CA VAL A 218 0.46 -6.57 -3.00
C VAL A 218 1.61 -5.56 -3.15
N ALA A 219 2.78 -5.83 -2.58
CA ALA A 219 3.96 -4.98 -2.71
C ALA A 219 4.53 -4.97 -4.13
N LEU A 220 4.61 -6.13 -4.79
CA LEU A 220 5.06 -6.23 -6.18
C LEU A 220 4.11 -5.49 -7.12
N ARG A 221 2.79 -5.61 -6.92
CA ARG A 221 1.81 -4.80 -7.68
C ARG A 221 2.06 -3.31 -7.53
N ALA A 222 2.26 -2.82 -6.31
CA ALA A 222 2.55 -1.42 -6.08
C ALA A 222 3.83 -0.96 -6.81
N LEU A 223 4.87 -1.79 -6.83
CA LEU A 223 6.11 -1.52 -7.57
C LEU A 223 5.87 -1.52 -9.09
N GLY A 224 5.20 -2.54 -9.63
CA GLY A 224 4.90 -2.65 -11.06
C GLY A 224 4.06 -1.48 -11.59
N THR A 225 3.00 -1.10 -10.87
CA THR A 225 2.18 0.08 -11.20
C THR A 225 3.03 1.36 -11.17
N THR A 226 3.90 1.51 -10.18
CA THR A 226 4.76 2.71 -10.07
C THR A 226 5.76 2.79 -11.23
N LEU A 227 6.40 1.68 -11.59
CA LEU A 227 7.33 1.59 -12.73
C LEU A 227 6.62 1.94 -14.04
N ARG A 228 5.40 1.45 -14.26
CA ARG A 228 4.59 1.82 -15.42
C ARG A 228 4.32 3.33 -15.47
N LEU A 229 3.87 3.94 -14.36
CA LEU A 229 3.59 5.38 -14.32
C LEU A 229 4.85 6.24 -14.53
N LEU A 230 6.02 5.72 -14.18
CA LEU A 230 7.33 6.34 -14.47
C LEU A 230 7.79 6.15 -15.93
N GLY A 231 6.97 5.56 -16.80
CA GLY A 231 7.33 5.33 -18.19
C GLY A 231 8.22 4.11 -18.41
N LYS A 232 8.27 3.18 -17.45
CA LYS A 232 9.03 1.91 -17.54
C LYS A 232 8.09 0.70 -17.58
N PRO A 233 7.17 0.60 -18.56
CA PRO A 233 6.14 -0.44 -18.57
C PRO A 233 6.70 -1.87 -18.75
N ALA A 234 7.86 -2.04 -19.39
CA ALA A 234 8.50 -3.35 -19.54
C ALA A 234 8.98 -3.90 -18.17
N GLN A 235 9.70 -3.08 -17.41
CA GLN A 235 10.10 -3.42 -16.04
C GLN A 235 8.88 -3.60 -15.14
N GLY A 236 7.85 -2.77 -15.33
CA GLY A 236 6.57 -2.93 -14.64
C GLY A 236 5.91 -4.28 -14.91
N SER A 237 5.90 -4.75 -16.16
CA SER A 237 5.36 -6.08 -16.51
C SER A 237 6.17 -7.22 -15.90
N GLU A 238 7.51 -7.17 -15.91
CA GLU A 238 8.34 -8.22 -15.31
C GLU A 238 8.04 -8.39 -13.81
N VAL A 239 7.92 -7.28 -13.08
CA VAL A 239 7.54 -7.30 -11.65
C VAL A 239 6.12 -7.84 -11.44
N LEU A 240 5.19 -7.55 -12.34
CA LEU A 240 3.82 -8.04 -12.27
C LEU A 240 3.70 -9.53 -12.65
N GLU A 241 4.61 -10.06 -13.48
CA GLU A 241 4.72 -11.49 -13.74
C GLU A 241 5.09 -12.25 -12.47
N GLU A 242 6.09 -11.77 -11.70
CA GLU A 242 6.41 -12.32 -10.36
C GLU A 242 5.18 -12.26 -9.43
N ALA A 243 4.42 -11.15 -9.46
CA ALA A 243 3.21 -11.03 -8.67
C ALA A 243 2.12 -12.04 -9.08
N LEU A 244 2.00 -12.35 -10.37
CA LEU A 244 1.03 -13.31 -10.91
C LEU A 244 1.42 -14.77 -10.64
N GLU A 245 2.70 -15.09 -10.59
CA GLU A 245 3.19 -16.42 -10.22
C GLU A 245 2.92 -16.72 -8.73
N LEU A 246 3.04 -15.70 -7.88
CA LEU A 246 2.72 -15.79 -6.46
C LEU A 246 1.22 -15.68 -6.18
N ALA A 247 0.48 -14.99 -7.04
CA ALA A 247 -0.96 -14.87 -6.92
C ALA A 247 -1.62 -16.19 -7.37
N GLY A 248 -2.00 -17.00 -6.39
CA GLY A 248 -2.98 -18.07 -6.58
C GLY A 248 -4.31 -17.52 -7.11
N GLU A 249 -5.35 -18.35 -7.15
CA GLU A 249 -6.64 -17.95 -7.73
C GLU A 249 -7.35 -16.82 -6.97
N GLY A 250 -8.20 -16.08 -7.69
CA GLY A 250 -9.13 -15.08 -7.12
C GLY A 250 -8.70 -13.62 -7.24
N ALA A 251 -9.27 -12.77 -6.38
CA ALA A 251 -9.24 -11.31 -6.52
C ALA A 251 -7.82 -10.70 -6.55
N ARG A 252 -6.83 -11.32 -5.88
CA ARG A 252 -5.44 -10.84 -5.91
C ARG A 252 -4.81 -11.02 -7.29
N ARG A 253 -5.06 -12.16 -7.94
CA ARG A 253 -4.67 -12.42 -9.33
C ARG A 253 -5.41 -11.48 -10.28
N GLY A 254 -6.72 -11.32 -10.11
CA GLY A 254 -7.50 -10.35 -10.89
C GLY A 254 -6.95 -8.92 -10.79
N ALA A 255 -6.54 -8.51 -9.59
CA ALA A 255 -5.96 -7.20 -9.37
C ALA A 255 -4.55 -7.04 -9.97
N ALA A 256 -3.74 -8.10 -10.05
CA ALA A 256 -2.46 -8.07 -10.76
C ALA A 256 -2.66 -8.04 -12.28
N LEU A 257 -3.61 -8.81 -12.81
CA LEU A 257 -4.00 -8.81 -14.22
C LEU A 257 -4.52 -7.44 -14.68
N ALA A 258 -5.25 -6.73 -13.84
CA ALA A 258 -5.70 -5.37 -14.11
C ALA A 258 -4.52 -4.40 -14.36
N GLU A 259 -3.46 -4.46 -13.54
CA GLU A 259 -2.25 -3.66 -13.73
C GLU A 259 -1.45 -4.13 -14.96
N MET A 260 -1.43 -5.44 -15.22
CA MET A 260 -0.77 -6.04 -16.37
C MET A 260 -1.41 -5.58 -17.68
N ALA A 261 -2.75 -5.49 -17.73
CA ALA A 261 -3.47 -4.99 -18.89
C ALA A 261 -3.00 -3.57 -19.27
N LEU A 262 -2.83 -2.68 -18.28
CA LEU A 262 -2.31 -1.33 -18.49
C LEU A 262 -0.84 -1.31 -18.93
N CYS A 263 0.00 -2.22 -18.42
CA CYS A 263 1.38 -2.38 -18.89
C CYS A 263 1.42 -2.81 -20.37
N HIS A 264 0.59 -3.79 -20.74
CA HIS A 264 0.48 -4.24 -22.13
C HIS A 264 -0.01 -3.13 -23.06
N LEU A 265 -0.92 -2.25 -22.62
CA LEU A 265 -1.34 -1.09 -23.42
C LEU A 265 -0.24 -0.07 -23.64
N ALA A 266 0.55 0.21 -22.60
CA ALA A 266 1.71 1.08 -22.70
C ALA A 266 2.79 0.50 -23.64
N LEU A 267 2.88 -0.82 -23.74
CA LEU A 267 3.77 -1.54 -24.66
C LEU A 267 3.17 -1.78 -26.06
N GLY A 268 1.96 -1.28 -26.34
CA GLY A 268 1.27 -1.48 -27.63
C GLY A 268 0.73 -2.90 -27.87
N ARG A 269 0.78 -3.79 -26.88
CA ARG A 269 0.37 -5.21 -26.95
C ARG A 269 -1.15 -5.36 -26.78
N LYS A 270 -1.92 -4.84 -27.72
CA LYS A 270 -3.40 -4.73 -27.64
C LYS A 270 -4.11 -6.04 -27.30
N ARG A 271 -3.74 -7.16 -27.96
CA ARG A 271 -4.36 -8.48 -27.73
C ARG A 271 -4.15 -8.98 -26.30
N LEU A 272 -2.93 -8.87 -25.79
CA LEU A 272 -2.59 -9.28 -24.42
C LEU A 272 -3.28 -8.40 -23.39
N ALA A 273 -3.36 -7.09 -23.63
CA ALA A 273 -4.11 -6.18 -22.77
C ALA A 273 -5.59 -6.57 -22.65
N ARG A 274 -6.23 -6.88 -23.79
CA ARG A 274 -7.65 -7.26 -23.83
C ARG A 274 -7.91 -8.60 -23.13
N ARG A 275 -6.99 -9.55 -23.28
CA ARG A 275 -7.03 -10.84 -22.57
C ARG A 275 -6.89 -10.67 -21.06
N ALA A 276 -5.84 -9.97 -20.62
CA ALA A 276 -5.61 -9.71 -19.19
C ALA A 276 -6.78 -8.94 -18.55
N ALA A 277 -7.38 -7.99 -19.28
CA ALA A 277 -8.58 -7.28 -18.86
C ALA A 277 -9.78 -8.22 -18.67
N GLY A 278 -10.03 -9.13 -19.62
CA GLY A 278 -11.12 -10.11 -19.52
C GLY A 278 -10.96 -11.03 -18.31
N GLU A 279 -9.79 -11.66 -18.17
CA GLU A 279 -9.47 -12.54 -17.03
C GLU A 279 -9.55 -11.79 -15.69
N ALA A 280 -9.17 -10.51 -15.66
CA ALA A 280 -9.31 -9.69 -14.46
C ALA A 280 -10.78 -9.47 -14.06
N LEU A 281 -11.68 -9.21 -15.01
CA LEU A 281 -13.10 -8.96 -14.71
C LEU A 281 -13.83 -10.19 -14.17
N GLU A 282 -13.40 -11.39 -14.56
CA GLU A 282 -13.94 -12.66 -14.05
C GLU A 282 -13.56 -12.90 -12.58
N LEU A 283 -12.40 -12.38 -12.15
CA LEU A 283 -11.84 -12.61 -10.82
C LEU A 283 -12.13 -11.48 -9.82
N LEU A 284 -12.57 -10.31 -10.27
CA LEU A 284 -12.74 -9.12 -9.45
C LEU A 284 -14.19 -8.89 -9.05
N ASP A 285 -14.41 -8.65 -7.76
CA ASP A 285 -15.71 -8.22 -7.22
C ASP A 285 -16.20 -6.92 -7.91
N THR A 286 -17.52 -6.74 -7.94
CA THR A 286 -18.19 -5.61 -8.60
C THR A 286 -17.67 -4.25 -8.12
N HIS A 287 -17.41 -4.11 -6.82
CA HIS A 287 -16.96 -2.85 -6.21
C HIS A 287 -15.43 -2.75 -6.08
N ALA A 288 -14.69 -3.70 -6.64
CA ALA A 288 -13.23 -3.73 -6.51
C ALA A 288 -12.60 -2.52 -7.23
N PRO A 289 -11.77 -1.70 -6.55
CA PRO A 289 -11.11 -0.57 -7.20
C PRO A 289 -10.19 -0.96 -8.36
N ALA A 290 -9.67 -2.19 -8.37
CA ALA A 290 -8.88 -2.71 -9.49
C ALA A 290 -9.72 -2.83 -10.78
N ARG A 291 -11.05 -3.02 -10.67
CA ARG A 291 -11.96 -3.07 -11.82
C ARG A 291 -11.98 -1.75 -12.57
N ALA A 292 -11.86 -0.61 -11.88
CA ALA A 292 -11.74 0.71 -12.51
C ALA A 292 -10.53 0.81 -13.44
N ARG A 293 -9.39 0.19 -13.08
CA ARG A 293 -8.19 0.14 -13.95
C ARG A 293 -8.44 -0.69 -15.20
N VAL A 294 -9.16 -1.80 -15.07
CA VAL A 294 -9.56 -2.61 -16.23
C VAL A 294 -10.46 -1.82 -17.17
N LEU A 295 -11.43 -1.11 -16.62
CA LEU A 295 -12.34 -0.27 -17.42
C LEU A 295 -11.59 0.87 -18.12
N VAL A 296 -10.59 1.50 -17.48
CA VAL A 296 -9.71 2.47 -18.14
C VAL A 296 -8.89 1.82 -19.27
N ALA A 297 -8.35 0.62 -19.05
CA ALA A 297 -7.63 -0.10 -20.09
C ALA A 297 -8.53 -0.38 -21.31
N LEU A 298 -9.75 -0.85 -21.08
CA LEU A 298 -10.73 -1.10 -22.14
C LEU A 298 -11.19 0.20 -22.81
N ALA A 299 -11.36 1.29 -22.05
CA ALA A 299 -11.71 2.59 -22.58
C ALA A 299 -10.62 3.13 -23.52
N GLU A 300 -9.35 3.02 -23.14
CA GLU A 300 -8.24 3.41 -23.99
C GLU A 300 -8.15 2.55 -25.26
N LEU A 301 -8.43 1.25 -25.17
CA LEU A 301 -8.54 0.39 -26.35
C LEU A 301 -9.65 0.85 -27.29
N SER A 302 -10.84 1.11 -26.76
CA SER A 302 -11.99 1.60 -27.54
C SER A 302 -11.69 2.94 -28.20
N ARG A 303 -11.05 3.88 -27.48
CA ARG A 303 -10.62 5.18 -28.03
C ARG A 303 -9.64 4.99 -29.18
N ARG A 304 -8.63 4.13 -29.04
CA ARG A 304 -7.65 3.82 -30.11
C ARG A 304 -8.27 3.11 -31.32
N GLU A 305 -9.49 2.57 -31.17
CA GLU A 305 -10.29 1.97 -32.26
C GLU A 305 -11.31 2.95 -32.87
N GLY A 306 -11.34 4.21 -32.44
CA GLY A 306 -12.32 5.21 -32.89
C GLY A 306 -13.71 5.05 -32.28
N LYS A 307 -13.88 4.18 -31.29
CA LYS A 307 -15.16 3.91 -30.60
C LYS A 307 -15.29 4.79 -29.37
N GLU A 308 -15.45 6.10 -29.59
CA GLU A 308 -15.44 7.09 -28.51
C GLU A 308 -16.60 6.92 -27.52
N GLU A 309 -17.83 6.65 -27.99
CA GLU A 309 -18.99 6.44 -27.12
C GLU A 309 -18.77 5.26 -26.17
N GLY A 310 -18.22 4.16 -26.68
CA GLY A 310 -17.85 3.00 -25.87
C GLY A 310 -16.75 3.31 -24.85
N ALA A 311 -15.77 4.15 -25.22
CA ALA A 311 -14.75 4.60 -24.29
C ALA A 311 -15.33 5.45 -23.14
N LEU A 312 -16.25 6.36 -23.45
CA LEU A 312 -16.91 7.22 -22.46
C LEU A 312 -17.81 6.43 -21.51
N ALA A 313 -18.56 5.45 -22.02
CA ALA A 313 -19.38 4.56 -21.19
C ALA A 313 -18.52 3.79 -20.17
N LEU A 314 -17.39 3.25 -20.61
CA LEU A 314 -16.44 2.54 -19.74
C LEU A 314 -15.82 3.47 -18.68
N LEU A 315 -15.49 4.73 -19.04
CA LEU A 315 -15.01 5.72 -18.08
C LEU A 315 -16.08 6.13 -17.06
N GLN A 316 -17.34 6.20 -17.48
CA GLN A 316 -18.45 6.49 -16.57
C GLN A 316 -18.65 5.37 -15.55
N GLU A 317 -18.54 4.11 -15.97
CA GLU A 317 -18.54 2.96 -15.06
C GLU A 317 -17.31 3.00 -14.13
N ALA A 318 -16.12 3.26 -14.65
CA ALA A 318 -14.90 3.38 -13.86
C ALA A 318 -15.00 4.47 -12.78
N ARG A 319 -15.67 5.59 -13.10
CA ARG A 319 -15.92 6.69 -12.17
C ARG A 319 -16.81 6.28 -11.00
N ALA A 320 -17.78 5.39 -11.24
CA ALA A 320 -18.66 4.89 -10.19
C ALA A 320 -17.89 4.07 -9.12
N LEU A 321 -16.75 3.49 -9.51
CA LEU A 321 -15.86 2.71 -8.63
C LEU A 321 -14.85 3.58 -7.86
N GLY A 322 -14.85 4.89 -8.08
CA GLY A 322 -14.13 5.87 -7.28
C GLY A 322 -13.01 6.63 -7.98
N PRO A 323 -12.57 7.75 -7.38
CA PRO A 323 -11.60 8.65 -7.98
C PRO A 323 -10.16 8.13 -7.95
N TYR A 324 -9.79 7.22 -7.03
CA TYR A 324 -8.37 6.88 -6.83
C TYR A 324 -7.68 6.25 -8.04
N PRO A 325 -8.17 5.14 -8.62
CA PRO A 325 -7.52 4.55 -9.79
C PRO A 325 -7.47 5.51 -10.97
N LEU A 326 -8.56 6.26 -11.19
CA LEU A 326 -8.63 7.29 -12.24
C LEU A 326 -7.59 8.41 -12.05
N ALA A 327 -7.34 8.82 -10.80
CA ALA A 327 -6.33 9.83 -10.49
C ALA A 327 -4.92 9.38 -10.90
N GLU A 328 -4.58 8.10 -10.74
CA GLU A 328 -3.30 7.57 -11.23
C GLU A 328 -3.28 7.49 -12.77
N GLU A 329 -4.34 6.97 -13.37
CA GLU A 329 -4.38 6.77 -14.83
C GLU A 329 -4.44 8.08 -15.64
N ALA A 330 -4.92 9.17 -15.04
CA ALA A 330 -4.83 10.51 -15.61
C ALA A 330 -3.38 10.91 -15.99
N LEU A 331 -2.38 10.37 -15.28
CA LEU A 331 -0.95 10.61 -15.57
C LEU A 331 -0.43 9.85 -16.79
N ALA A 332 -1.13 8.81 -17.22
CA ALA A 332 -0.70 7.86 -18.25
C ALA A 332 -1.51 7.97 -19.55
N PHE A 333 -2.77 8.42 -19.50
CA PHE A 333 -3.66 8.51 -20.65
C PHE A 333 -4.27 9.91 -20.81
N PRO A 334 -3.45 10.97 -21.01
CA PRO A 334 -3.94 12.34 -21.08
C PRO A 334 -4.95 12.55 -22.23
N GLU A 335 -4.82 11.86 -23.36
CA GLU A 335 -5.74 11.99 -24.50
C GLU A 335 -7.11 11.39 -24.19
N LEU A 336 -7.16 10.28 -23.47
CA LEU A 336 -8.41 9.66 -23.03
C LEU A 336 -9.16 10.56 -22.04
N PHE A 337 -8.43 11.13 -21.08
CA PHE A 337 -9.01 12.04 -20.10
C PHE A 337 -9.43 13.37 -20.76
N ALA A 338 -8.69 13.86 -21.76
CA ALA A 338 -9.10 15.02 -22.55
C ALA A 338 -10.41 14.75 -23.33
N LEU A 339 -10.57 13.57 -23.93
CA LEU A 339 -11.83 13.16 -24.58
C LEU A 339 -13.00 13.15 -23.58
N ALA A 340 -12.79 12.67 -22.36
CA ALA A 340 -13.81 12.72 -21.32
C ALA A 340 -14.23 14.16 -20.99
N GLU A 341 -13.26 15.08 -20.92
CA GLU A 341 -13.51 16.49 -20.62
C GLU A 341 -14.29 17.21 -21.73
N THR A 342 -14.00 16.94 -23.00
CA THR A 342 -14.77 17.53 -24.13
C THR A 342 -16.23 17.09 -24.17
N ARG A 343 -16.57 16.03 -23.43
CA ARG A 343 -17.91 15.45 -23.29
C ARG A 343 -18.47 15.65 -21.88
N GLU A 344 -17.92 16.61 -21.14
CA GLU A 344 -18.35 17.02 -19.80
C GLU A 344 -18.29 15.93 -18.70
N LEU A 345 -17.62 14.80 -18.98
CA LEU A 345 -17.38 13.76 -17.99
C LEU A 345 -16.26 14.18 -17.04
N LYS A 346 -16.63 14.72 -15.88
CA LYS A 346 -15.70 15.13 -14.82
C LYS A 346 -14.96 13.91 -14.25
N LEU A 347 -13.65 13.85 -14.47
CA LEU A 347 -12.74 12.86 -13.92
C LEU A 347 -11.69 13.54 -13.00
N PRO A 348 -11.06 12.78 -12.09
CA PRO A 348 -9.94 13.28 -11.29
C PRO A 348 -8.80 13.77 -12.17
N ARG A 349 -8.18 14.89 -11.75
CA ARG A 349 -6.99 15.45 -12.38
C ARG A 349 -5.79 15.28 -11.44
N THR A 350 -4.74 14.66 -11.95
CA THR A 350 -3.45 14.54 -11.26
C THR A 350 -2.36 15.08 -12.17
N ARG A 351 -1.40 15.80 -11.61
CA ARG A 351 -0.24 16.32 -12.33
C ARG A 351 1.02 15.67 -11.78
N ARG A 352 1.99 15.43 -12.65
CA ARG A 352 3.32 14.97 -12.22
C ARG A 352 3.94 16.01 -11.29
N ALA A 353 4.37 15.58 -10.11
CA ALA A 353 5.14 16.43 -9.21
C ALA A 353 6.60 16.49 -9.69
N PRO A 354 7.37 17.53 -9.31
CA PRO A 354 8.80 17.58 -9.59
C PRO A 354 9.51 16.35 -9.01
N GLU A 355 10.44 15.76 -9.75
CA GLU A 355 11.16 14.56 -9.29
C GLU A 355 12.07 14.84 -8.08
N ARG A 356 12.71 16.02 -8.07
CA ARG A 356 13.61 16.48 -7.00
C ARG A 356 13.02 17.75 -6.37
N PRO A 357 11.97 17.63 -5.55
CA PRO A 357 11.38 18.79 -4.90
C PRO A 357 12.43 19.47 -4.01
N ARG A 358 12.37 20.80 -3.96
CA ARG A 358 13.24 21.62 -3.12
C ARG A 358 13.18 21.15 -1.67
N VAL A 359 14.35 20.99 -1.04
CA VAL A 359 14.46 20.70 0.39
C VAL A 359 14.76 21.99 1.14
N ARG A 360 13.99 22.27 2.19
CA ARG A 360 14.27 23.36 3.13
C ARG A 360 14.38 22.81 4.54
N LEU A 361 15.51 23.10 5.18
CA LEU A 361 15.87 22.73 6.54
C LEU A 361 15.83 23.98 7.40
N GLU A 362 15.03 23.97 8.46
CA GLU A 362 14.92 25.08 9.42
C GLU A 362 15.41 24.59 10.78
N ALA A 363 16.55 25.13 11.24
CA ALA A 363 17.24 24.70 12.46
C ALA A 363 16.91 25.54 13.71
N GLY A 364 15.82 26.32 13.67
CA GLY A 364 15.38 27.16 14.78
C GLY A 364 14.93 26.38 16.03
N LYS A 365 14.19 27.04 16.94
CA LYS A 365 13.71 26.41 18.20
C LYS A 365 13.03 25.06 18.00
N VAL A 366 12.35 24.87 16.87
CA VAL A 366 11.77 23.61 16.43
C VAL A 366 12.34 23.27 15.06
N ARG A 367 12.97 22.10 14.94
CA ARG A 367 13.49 21.59 13.66
C ARG A 367 12.34 21.32 12.70
N ARG A 368 12.42 21.81 11.47
CA ARG A 368 11.44 21.51 10.42
C ARG A 368 12.13 21.15 9.12
N LEU A 369 11.66 20.08 8.50
CA LEU A 369 12.07 19.63 7.17
C LEU A 369 10.90 19.81 6.21
N TRP A 370 11.14 20.54 5.14
CA TRP A 370 10.15 20.77 4.08
C TRP A 370 10.61 20.14 2.78
N LEU A 371 9.70 19.42 2.14
CA LEU A 371 9.86 18.87 0.79
C LEU A 371 8.83 19.54 -0.13
N GLY A 372 9.29 20.49 -0.94
CA GLY A 372 8.43 21.38 -1.71
C GLY A 372 7.57 22.25 -0.78
N ARG A 373 6.27 21.96 -0.70
CA ARG A 373 5.30 22.62 0.19
C ARG A 373 4.85 21.76 1.37
N ARG A 374 5.33 20.51 1.45
CA ARG A 374 4.96 19.55 2.49
C ARG A 374 5.99 19.59 3.61
N GLU A 375 5.52 19.65 4.85
CA GLU A 375 6.35 19.38 6.02
C GLU A 375 6.51 17.86 6.20
N VAL A 376 7.74 17.41 6.39
CA VAL A 376 8.08 15.99 6.61
C VAL A 376 8.26 15.77 8.11
N PRO A 377 7.47 14.87 8.74
CA PRO A 377 7.61 14.57 10.16
C PRO A 377 9.02 14.03 10.51
N LEU A 378 9.62 14.58 11.57
CA LEU A 378 10.99 14.26 12.00
C LEU A 378 11.08 13.25 13.16
N GLU A 379 9.96 12.71 13.65
CA GLU A 379 9.93 11.84 14.84
C GLU A 379 11.00 10.74 14.79
N GLY A 380 11.85 10.69 15.83
CA GLY A 380 12.97 9.76 15.95
C GLY A 380 14.08 9.92 14.91
N SER A 381 14.13 11.04 14.17
CA SER A 381 15.02 11.26 13.02
C SER A 381 15.91 12.50 13.18
N GLY A 382 16.12 12.95 14.42
CA GLY A 382 16.89 14.17 14.73
C GLY A 382 18.32 14.16 14.16
N LYS A 383 19.06 13.06 14.32
CA LYS A 383 20.43 12.96 13.76
C LYS A 383 20.46 12.88 12.23
N ALA A 384 19.41 12.35 11.61
CA ALA A 384 19.28 12.36 10.16
C ALA A 384 19.04 13.77 9.63
N PHE A 385 18.21 14.56 10.34
CA PHE A 385 18.05 15.99 10.08
C PHE A 385 19.37 16.75 10.26
N ASP A 386 20.09 16.50 11.35
CA ASP A 386 21.38 17.16 11.64
C ASP A 386 22.40 16.84 10.54
N LEU A 387 22.47 15.59 10.06
CA LEU A 387 23.33 15.21 8.95
C LEU A 387 22.99 15.97 7.66
N LEU A 388 21.70 16.08 7.33
CA LEU A 388 21.26 16.86 6.15
C LEU A 388 21.64 18.33 6.29
N LEU A 389 21.50 18.91 7.49
CA LEU A 389 21.83 20.30 7.76
C LEU A 389 23.33 20.55 7.62
N LEU A 390 24.18 19.69 8.18
CA LEU A 390 25.63 19.77 8.07
C LEU A 390 26.07 19.73 6.60
N LEU A 391 25.60 18.73 5.84
CA LEU A 391 25.99 18.59 4.44
C LEU A 391 25.44 19.72 3.55
N ALA A 392 24.30 20.32 3.90
CA ALA A 392 23.71 21.43 3.15
C ALA A 392 24.38 22.78 3.43
N SER A 393 24.98 22.95 4.62
CA SER A 393 25.61 24.20 5.05
C SER A 393 27.12 24.21 4.82
N GLU A 394 27.80 23.09 5.06
CA GLU A 394 29.25 22.96 4.96
C GLU A 394 29.72 22.27 3.67
N GLY A 395 28.80 21.63 2.94
CA GLY A 395 29.11 20.86 1.74
C GLY A 395 29.55 19.41 2.05
N PRO A 396 30.26 18.76 1.11
CA PRO A 396 30.79 17.40 1.28
C PRO A 396 31.65 17.24 2.54
N LEU A 397 31.42 16.17 3.30
CA LEU A 397 32.19 15.85 4.51
C LEU A 397 32.73 14.43 4.45
N THR A 398 33.94 14.19 4.93
CA THR A 398 34.40 12.82 5.20
C THR A 398 33.54 12.18 6.30
N TRP A 399 33.49 10.85 6.36
CA TRP A 399 32.69 10.17 7.38
C TRP A 399 33.17 10.49 8.81
N ARG A 400 34.48 10.70 9.02
CA ARG A 400 35.05 11.10 10.32
C ARG A 400 34.62 12.51 10.72
N GLU A 401 34.69 13.44 9.77
CA GLU A 401 34.22 14.81 9.96
C GLU A 401 32.73 14.89 10.30
N ALA A 402 31.90 14.14 9.59
CA ALA A 402 30.48 14.05 9.86
C ALA A 402 30.20 13.40 11.23
N ALA A 403 30.95 12.35 11.58
CA ALA A 403 30.85 11.66 12.85
C ALA A 403 31.19 12.57 14.04
N LEU A 404 32.32 13.29 13.97
CA LEU A 404 32.75 14.24 15.00
C LEU A 404 31.73 15.36 15.20
N ARG A 405 31.16 15.90 14.11
CA ARG A 405 30.12 16.94 14.21
C ARG A 405 28.80 16.42 14.78
N LEU A 406 28.42 15.18 14.45
CA LEU A 406 27.16 14.60 14.90
C LEU A 406 27.22 14.09 16.35
N TRP A 407 28.35 13.53 16.77
CA TRP A 407 28.45 12.80 18.04
C TRP A 407 29.67 13.16 18.89
N GLY A 408 30.64 13.91 18.38
CA GLY A 408 31.89 14.20 19.08
C GLY A 408 32.87 13.02 19.14
N GLU A 409 32.61 11.94 18.39
CA GLU A 409 33.44 10.72 18.36
C GLU A 409 33.54 10.16 16.94
N ASP A 410 34.66 9.51 16.61
CA ASP A 410 34.88 8.76 15.37
C ASP A 410 35.37 7.31 15.62
N GLY A 411 35.12 6.81 16.83
CA GLY A 411 35.52 5.48 17.29
C GLY A 411 34.83 4.29 16.60
N PRO A 412 35.11 3.06 17.07
CA PRO A 412 34.58 1.83 16.48
C PRO A 412 33.04 1.84 16.38
N GLY A 413 32.50 1.44 15.22
CA GLY A 413 31.05 1.36 14.98
C GLY A 413 30.36 2.69 14.62
N VAL A 414 31.03 3.84 14.75
CA VAL A 414 30.43 5.14 14.40
C VAL A 414 30.16 5.25 12.90
N ARG A 415 31.02 4.66 12.06
CA ARG A 415 30.80 4.59 10.60
C ARG A 415 29.50 3.86 10.26
N GLU A 416 29.20 2.75 10.92
CA GLU A 416 27.94 1.99 10.72
C GLU A 416 26.72 2.78 11.22
N ARG A 417 26.85 3.46 12.37
CA ARG A 417 25.83 4.39 12.87
C ARG A 417 25.57 5.53 11.87
N LEU A 418 26.61 6.02 11.19
CA LEU A 418 26.51 7.04 10.14
C LEU A 418 25.85 6.50 8.88
N HIS A 419 26.15 5.26 8.46
CA HIS A 419 25.40 4.62 7.37
C HIS A 419 23.90 4.53 7.68
N THR A 420 23.54 4.17 8.91
CA THR A 420 22.14 4.11 9.35
C THR A 420 21.50 5.50 9.38
N THR A 421 22.25 6.52 9.83
CA THR A 421 21.80 7.92 9.84
C THR A 421 21.59 8.47 8.43
N ALA A 422 22.51 8.19 7.50
CA ALA A 422 22.37 8.53 6.08
C ALA A 422 21.19 7.79 5.43
N SER A 423 20.99 6.51 5.75
CA SER A 423 19.81 5.74 5.31
C SER A 423 18.50 6.38 5.81
N ARG A 424 18.48 6.83 7.07
CA ARG A 424 17.33 7.55 7.63
C ARG A 424 17.09 8.91 6.96
N ALA A 425 18.16 9.63 6.59
CA ALA A 425 18.06 10.89 5.85
C ALA A 425 17.46 10.68 4.45
N ARG A 426 17.92 9.65 3.71
CA ARG A 426 17.31 9.24 2.43
C ARG A 426 15.84 8.87 2.58
N ASP A 427 15.50 8.20 3.68
CA ASP A 427 14.13 7.79 3.98
C ASP A 427 13.19 8.96 4.29
N LEU A 428 13.66 10.02 4.96
CA LEU A 428 12.90 11.25 5.16
C LEU A 428 12.55 11.92 3.82
N LEU A 429 13.48 11.90 2.88
CA LEU A 429 13.34 12.53 1.56
C LEU A 429 12.73 11.59 0.50
N ALA A 430 12.48 10.32 0.87
CA ALA A 430 12.07 9.25 -0.02
C ALA A 430 12.91 9.18 -1.31
N ASP A 431 14.23 9.36 -1.18
CA ASP A 431 15.17 9.39 -2.29
C ASP A 431 16.52 8.79 -1.88
N ARG A 432 16.91 7.69 -2.54
CA ARG A 432 18.18 6.99 -2.28
C ARG A 432 19.39 7.86 -2.60
N GLU A 433 19.23 8.76 -3.58
CA GLU A 433 20.31 9.60 -4.07
C GLU A 433 20.50 10.87 -3.26
N ALA A 434 19.60 11.18 -2.32
CA ALA A 434 19.62 12.43 -1.56
C ALA A 434 20.90 12.61 -0.72
N VAL A 435 21.47 11.50 -0.24
CA VAL A 435 22.77 11.46 0.43
C VAL A 435 23.58 10.35 -0.24
N ARG A 436 24.77 10.62 -0.77
CA ARG A 436 25.61 9.64 -1.47
C ARG A 436 26.92 9.43 -0.71
N TRP A 437 27.47 8.23 -0.85
CA TRP A 437 28.81 7.90 -0.38
C TRP A 437 29.72 7.82 -1.60
N GLU A 438 30.73 8.68 -1.67
CA GLU A 438 31.77 8.71 -2.68
C GLU A 438 33.11 8.39 -1.99
N GLY A 439 33.45 7.10 -1.95
CA GLY A 439 34.55 6.61 -1.12
C GLY A 439 34.30 6.90 0.37
N GLU A 440 35.14 7.74 0.96
CA GLU A 440 35.06 8.12 2.38
C GLU A 440 34.23 9.39 2.63
N VAL A 441 33.65 9.99 1.58
CA VAL A 441 32.97 11.29 1.62
C VAL A 441 31.46 11.13 1.47
N LEU A 442 30.69 11.81 2.31
CA LEU A 442 29.24 11.98 2.19
C LEU A 442 28.93 13.27 1.44
N ARG A 443 27.98 13.20 0.51
CA ARG A 443 27.53 14.35 -0.29
C ARG A 443 26.02 14.36 -0.43
N LEU A 444 25.45 15.56 -0.55
CA LEU A 444 24.05 15.70 -0.96
C LEU A 444 23.93 15.58 -2.47
N ASP A 445 22.73 15.19 -2.93
CA ASP A 445 22.39 15.21 -4.35
C ASP A 445 22.59 16.63 -4.95
N PRO A 446 23.53 16.82 -5.89
CA PRO A 446 23.84 18.15 -6.43
C PRO A 446 22.75 18.71 -7.34
N GLU A 447 21.90 17.86 -7.93
CA GLU A 447 20.79 18.33 -8.78
C GLU A 447 19.54 18.70 -7.98
N ARG A 448 19.58 18.49 -6.65
CA ARG A 448 18.49 18.89 -5.75
C ARG A 448 18.78 20.27 -5.19
N ARG A 449 17.75 21.12 -5.16
CA ARG A 449 17.86 22.44 -4.51
C ARG A 449 17.75 22.28 -3.00
N TRP A 450 18.78 22.70 -2.28
CA TRP A 450 18.86 22.70 -0.82
C TRP A 450 18.83 24.14 -0.28
N GLU A 451 18.03 24.36 0.77
CA GLU A 451 18.00 25.60 1.54
C GLU A 451 18.17 25.25 3.03
N ALA A 452 19.27 25.65 3.64
CA ALA A 452 19.51 25.52 5.08
C ALA A 452 19.38 26.91 5.74
N ARG A 453 18.56 27.02 6.78
CA ARG A 453 18.30 28.27 7.51
C ARG A 453 18.35 28.09 9.02
#